data_AF-A0A531JC17-F1
#
_entry.id   AF-A0A531JC17-F1
#
_cell.length_a   1.000
_cell.length_b   1.000
_cell.length_c   1.000
_cell.angle_alpha   90.00
_cell.angle_beta   90.00
_cell.angle_gamma   90.00
#
_symmetry.space_group_name_H-M   'P 1'
#
loop_
_entity.id
_entity.type
_entity.pdbx_description
1 polymer ?
#
loop_
_entity_poly.entity_id
_entity_poly.type
_entity_poly.pdbx_seq_one_letter_code
_entity_poly.pdbx_strand_id
1 'polypeptide(L)'
;VLCARTALGTINHTLLSIEALRRRDIPLLGVAFIGEAMPDTECTIAGMGEVRVLGRLPLLDPLTPMTLQWAMNTYFDKAAFDEARI
;
A
#
# COMPACT_ATOMS: atom_id res chain seq x y z
N VAL A 1 0.81 7.52 -3.94
CA VAL A 1 0.57 6.25 -3.19
C VAL A 1 0.04 5.22 -4.16
N LEU A 2 0.51 3.97 -4.09
CA LEU A 2 -0.01 2.86 -4.89
C LEU A 2 -0.80 1.89 -4.00
N CYS A 3 -2.05 1.62 -4.33
CA CYS A 3 -2.84 0.62 -3.60
C CYS A 3 -2.74 -0.74 -4.28
N ALA A 4 -2.50 -1.80 -3.52
CA ALA A 4 -2.38 -3.16 -4.03
C ALA A 4 -3.21 -4.13 -3.17
N ARG A 5 -3.87 -5.11 -3.81
CA ARG A 5 -4.46 -6.23 -3.07
C ARG A 5 -3.35 -7.20 -2.66
N THR A 6 -3.63 -8.22 -1.87
CA THR A 6 -2.64 -9.24 -1.46
C THR A 6 -2.86 -10.61 -2.13
N ALA A 7 -3.76 -10.68 -3.12
CA ALA A 7 -4.12 -11.91 -3.82
C ALA A 7 -3.09 -12.32 -4.89
N LEU A 8 -3.25 -13.52 -5.46
CA LEU A 8 -2.41 -14.04 -6.55
C LEU A 8 -2.27 -13.05 -7.72
N GLY A 9 -1.07 -12.92 -8.27
CA GLY A 9 -0.74 -11.99 -9.35
C GLY A 9 -0.29 -10.60 -8.88
N THR A 10 -0.53 -10.25 -7.62
CA THR A 10 -0.21 -8.91 -7.08
C THR A 10 1.26 -8.55 -7.24
N ILE A 11 2.21 -9.45 -6.95
CA ILE A 11 3.66 -9.12 -7.01
C ILE A 11 4.02 -8.51 -8.36
N ASN A 12 3.69 -9.19 -9.46
CA ASN A 12 4.04 -8.71 -10.79
C ASN A 12 3.30 -7.40 -11.14
N HIS A 13 1.99 -7.34 -10.90
CA HIS A 13 1.21 -6.14 -11.21
C HIS A 13 1.69 -4.91 -10.43
N THR A 14 2.03 -5.09 -9.16
CA THR A 14 2.54 -4.02 -8.30
C THR A 14 3.93 -3.59 -8.74
N LEU A 15 4.85 -4.51 -9.01
CA LEU A 15 6.20 -4.18 -9.48
C LEU A 15 6.21 -3.50 -10.85
N LEU A 16 5.38 -3.96 -11.79
CA LEU A 16 5.20 -3.31 -13.10
C LEU A 16 4.66 -1.88 -12.94
N SER A 17 3.73 -1.67 -12.00
CA SER A 17 3.18 -0.34 -11.71
C SER A 17 4.23 0.58 -11.07
N ILE A 18 5.04 0.06 -10.14
CA ILE A 18 6.16 0.80 -9.52
C ILE A 18 7.16 1.24 -10.58
N GLU A 19 7.58 0.32 -11.46
CA GLU A 19 8.51 0.62 -12.55
C GLU A 19 7.94 1.68 -13.51
N ALA A 20 6.65 1.58 -13.84
CA ALA A 20 5.95 2.55 -14.67
C ALA A 20 5.90 3.96 -14.05
N LEU A 21 5.78 4.08 -12.72
CA LEU A 21 5.83 5.36 -12.01
C LEU A 21 7.24 5.95 -12.03
N ARG A 22 8.25 5.12 -11.72
CA ARG A 22 9.68 5.51 -11.74
C ARG A 22 10.13 6.03 -13.09
N ARG A 23 9.80 5.30 -14.18
CA ARG A 23 10.15 5.71 -15.55
C ARG A 23 9.54 7.04 -16.00
N ARG A 24 8.56 7.55 -15.27
CA ARG A 24 7.87 8.81 -15.54
C ARG A 24 8.21 9.89 -14.50
N ASP A 25 9.21 9.63 -13.65
CA ASP A 25 9.62 10.51 -12.56
C ASP A 25 8.46 10.89 -11.63
N ILE A 26 7.50 9.98 -11.42
CA ILE A 26 6.36 10.21 -10.52
C ILE A 26 6.78 9.75 -9.12
N PRO A 27 6.84 10.66 -8.12
CA PRO A 27 7.20 10.30 -6.76
C PRO A 27 6.21 9.29 -6.17
N LEU A 28 6.73 8.19 -5.65
CA LEU A 28 5.95 7.16 -4.99
C LEU A 28 6.26 7.17 -3.49
N LEU A 29 5.31 7.67 -2.70
CA LEU A 29 5.38 7.63 -1.24
C LEU A 29 5.53 6.21 -0.68
N GLY A 30 4.84 5.24 -1.29
CA GLY A 30 4.83 3.85 -0.86
C GLY A 30 3.59 3.10 -1.34
N VAL A 31 3.46 1.87 -0.85
CA VAL A 31 2.37 0.94 -1.17
C VAL A 31 1.44 0.79 0.03
N ALA A 32 0.14 0.88 -0.23
CA ALA A 32 -0.92 0.57 0.73
C ALA A 32 -1.57 -0.77 0.33
N PHE A 33 -1.53 -1.77 1.21
CA PHE A 33 -2.16 -3.06 0.95
C PHE A 33 -3.64 -3.05 1.32
N ILE A 34 -4.46 -3.84 0.60
CA ILE A 34 -5.89 -3.96 0.84
C ILE A 34 -6.28 -5.43 0.84
N GLY A 35 -6.98 -5.86 1.90
CA GLY A 35 -7.49 -7.21 2.06
C GLY A 35 -6.76 -8.00 3.13
N GLU A 36 -6.82 -9.34 3.03
CA GLU A 36 -6.18 -10.27 3.96
C GLU A 36 -4.66 -10.07 4.04
N ALA A 37 -4.06 -10.35 5.19
CA ALA A 37 -2.61 -10.24 5.34
C ALA A 37 -1.90 -11.33 4.52
N MET A 38 -0.87 -10.96 3.76
CA MET A 38 -0.02 -11.93 3.07
C MET A 38 1.46 -11.52 3.22
N PRO A 39 2.07 -11.74 4.40
CA PRO A 39 3.37 -11.17 4.77
C PRO A 39 4.46 -11.43 3.74
N ASP A 40 4.54 -12.65 3.19
CA ASP A 40 5.55 -13.01 2.19
C ASP A 40 5.40 -12.19 0.90
N THR A 41 4.16 -11.95 0.45
CA THR A 41 3.88 -11.12 -0.73
C THR A 41 4.20 -9.65 -0.46
N GLU A 42 3.82 -9.15 0.71
CA GLU A 42 4.07 -7.77 1.13
C GLU A 42 5.58 -7.49 1.24
N CYS A 43 6.33 -8.37 1.90
CA CYS A 43 7.78 -8.31 2.02
C CYS A 43 8.47 -8.39 0.65
N THR A 44 8.01 -9.29 -0.23
CA THR A 44 8.57 -9.42 -1.58
C THR A 44 8.38 -8.15 -2.40
N ILE A 45 7.18 -7.56 -2.36
CA ILE A 45 6.88 -6.30 -3.07
C ILE A 45 7.69 -5.14 -2.48
N ALA A 46 7.77 -5.03 -1.15
CA ALA A 46 8.52 -3.97 -0.50
C ALA A 46 10.02 -4.03 -0.84
N GLY A 47 10.59 -5.24 -0.77
CA GLY A 47 12.00 -5.48 -1.05
C GLY A 47 12.36 -5.30 -2.52
N MET A 48 11.70 -6.03 -3.42
CA MET A 48 11.98 -5.94 -4.87
C MET A 48 11.56 -4.61 -5.46
N GLY A 49 10.48 -4.04 -4.95
CA GLY A 49 9.97 -2.75 -5.38
C GLY A 49 10.76 -1.59 -4.79
N GLU A 50 11.62 -1.79 -3.80
CA GLU A 50 12.32 -0.72 -3.05
C GLU A 50 11.36 0.41 -2.65
N VAL A 51 10.23 0.03 -2.05
CA VAL A 51 9.15 0.95 -1.66
C VAL A 51 8.76 0.72 -0.22
N ARG A 52 8.35 1.80 0.45
CA ARG A 52 7.79 1.73 1.80
C ARG A 52 6.41 1.07 1.79
N VAL A 53 6.14 0.23 2.78
CA VAL A 53 4.78 -0.24 3.08
C VAL A 53 4.15 0.77 4.05
N LEU A 54 3.04 1.38 3.63
CA LEU A 54 2.36 2.44 4.39
C LEU A 54 1.36 1.88 5.41
N GLY A 55 0.92 0.64 5.21
CA GLY A 55 -0.10 -0.03 6.01
C GLY A 55 -0.95 -0.98 5.19
N ARG A 56 -1.89 -1.63 5.88
CA ARG A 56 -2.85 -2.56 5.26
C ARG A 56 -4.27 -2.26 5.72
N LEU A 57 -5.17 -1.98 4.78
CA LEU A 57 -6.59 -1.84 5.04
C LEU A 57 -7.26 -3.23 5.00
N PRO A 58 -7.83 -3.74 6.09
CA PRO A 58 -8.64 -4.97 6.03
C PRO A 58 -9.92 -4.73 5.20
N LEU A 59 -10.56 -5.81 4.74
CA LEU A 59 -11.90 -5.70 4.16
C LEU A 59 -12.87 -5.25 5.26
N LEU A 60 -13.61 -4.16 5.01
CA LEU A 60 -14.56 -3.59 5.95
C LEU A 60 -15.98 -3.98 5.52
N ASP A 61 -16.70 -4.66 6.40
CA ASP A 61 -18.11 -5.01 6.20
C ASP A 61 -18.90 -4.70 7.49
N PRO A 62 -19.68 -3.60 7.54
CA PRO A 62 -19.90 -2.65 6.46
C PRO A 62 -18.76 -1.62 6.29
N LEU A 63 -18.56 -1.17 5.06
CA LEU A 63 -17.75 0.00 4.76
C LEU A 63 -18.54 1.27 5.11
N THR A 64 -18.19 1.91 6.23
CA THR A 64 -18.80 3.16 6.71
C THR A 64 -17.69 4.19 6.97
N PRO A 65 -18.01 5.49 7.02
CA PRO A 65 -17.02 6.51 7.39
C PRO A 65 -16.34 6.22 8.74
N MET A 66 -17.09 5.71 9.73
CA MET A 66 -16.57 5.39 11.05
C MET A 66 -15.62 4.19 11.01
N THR A 67 -16.02 3.08 10.35
CA THR A 67 -15.18 1.89 10.25
C THR A 67 -13.92 2.15 9.43
N LEU A 68 -14.02 2.97 8.38
CA LEU A 68 -12.86 3.40 7.59
C LEU A 68 -11.90 4.28 8.40
N GLN A 69 -12.42 5.29 9.11
CA GLN A 69 -11.58 6.18 9.93
C GLN A 69 -10.84 5.38 11.02
N TRP A 70 -11.54 4.47 11.70
CA TRP A 70 -10.92 3.59 12.69
C TRP A 70 -9.82 2.72 12.07
N ALA A 71 -10.09 2.09 10.91
CA ALA A 71 -9.10 1.24 10.24
C ALA A 71 -7.88 2.03 9.77
N MET A 72 -8.06 3.22 9.20
CA MET A 72 -6.96 4.10 8.81
C MET A 72 -6.10 4.51 10.01
N ASN A 73 -6.72 4.81 11.15
CA ASN A 73 -5.98 5.17 12.38
C ASN A 73 -5.24 3.97 13.01
N THR A 74 -5.69 2.75 12.75
CA THR A 74 -5.18 1.53 13.40
C THR A 74 -4.07 0.88 12.58
N TYR A 75 -4.22 0.86 11.25
CA TYR A 75 -3.38 0.03 10.37
C TYR A 75 -2.45 0.81 9.45
N PHE A 76 -2.47 2.14 9.48
CA PHE A 76 -1.58 2.99 8.70
C PHE A 76 -0.72 3.87 9.59
N ASP A 77 0.55 3.99 9.23
CA ASP A 77 1.45 4.95 9.85
C ASP A 77 1.18 6.35 9.29
N LYS A 78 0.61 7.23 10.11
CA LYS A 78 0.30 8.62 9.70
C LYS A 78 1.56 9.44 9.39
N ALA A 79 2.64 9.21 10.13
CA ALA A 79 3.88 9.96 9.93
C ALA A 79 4.46 9.70 8.53
N ALA A 80 4.26 8.48 8.01
CA ALA A 80 4.64 8.13 6.65
C ALA A 80 3.89 8.92 5.56
N PHE A 81 2.77 9.60 5.87
CA PHE A 81 2.04 10.44 4.92
C PHE A 81 2.41 11.92 4.99
N ASP A 82 3.03 12.37 6.08
CA ASP A 82 3.40 13.77 6.26
C ASP A 82 4.66 14.16 5.47
N GLU A 83 5.55 13.19 5.21
CA GLU A 83 6.78 13.39 4.40
C GLU A 83 6.50 13.79 2.94
N ALA A 84 5.28 13.58 2.44
CA ALA A 84 4.89 13.94 1.07
C ALA A 84 4.53 15.44 0.89
N ARG A 85 4.54 16.25 1.96
CA ARG A 85 4.40 17.71 1.88
C ARG A 85 5.75 18.38 1.60
N ILE A 86 6.30 18.19 0.40
CA ILE A 86 7.38 19.02 -0.15
C ILE A 86 7.00 19.42 -1.56
#